data_AF-A0A540NHD9-F1
#
_entry.id   AF-A0A540NHD9-F1
#
_cell.length_a   1.000
_cell.length_b   1.000
_cell.length_c   1.000
_cell.angle_alpha   90.00
_cell.angle_beta   90.00
_cell.angle_gamma   90.00
#
_symmetry.space_group_name_H-M   'P 1'
#
loop_
_entity.id
_entity.type
_entity.pdbx_description
1 polymer ?
#
loop_
_entity_poly.entity_id
_entity_poly.type
_entity_poly.pdbx_seq_one_letter_code
_entity_poly.pdbx_strand_id
1 'polypeptide(L)'
;MITVVYRNKRPEFTAWLQEVKQIHLQVIPQNDKYYSLDNYYRNKMEKEIKRGFKKVAPTERIVFNDEEQKRQEMMRMREKQKEEVEALKRSMQSGLAQAMKEQAQLREEMAYQYKIGNMEAAAAIQRRLNPDAAV
;
A
#
# COMPACT_ATOMS: atom_id res chain seq x y z
N MET A 1 -77.00 -12.34 24.89
CA MET A 1 -75.53 -12.54 25.00
C MET A 1 -75.25 -13.29 26.29
N ILE A 2 -74.84 -14.55 26.25
CA ILE A 2 -74.53 -15.33 27.46
C ILE A 2 -73.01 -15.34 27.63
N THR A 3 -72.52 -14.58 28.60
CA THR A 3 -71.12 -14.62 29.07
C THR A 3 -70.89 -15.88 29.89
N VAL A 4 -70.15 -16.84 29.34
CA VAL A 4 -69.68 -18.02 30.08
C VAL A 4 -68.53 -17.59 30.99
N VAL A 5 -68.82 -17.39 32.27
CA VAL A 5 -67.82 -17.16 33.31
C VAL A 5 -67.18 -18.50 33.65
N TYR A 6 -65.99 -18.77 33.10
CA TYR A 6 -65.19 -19.94 33.46
C TYR A 6 -64.65 -19.77 34.89
N ARG A 7 -65.34 -20.34 35.88
CA ARG A 7 -64.78 -20.51 37.23
C ARG A 7 -63.68 -21.56 37.19
N ASN A 8 -62.51 -21.23 37.73
CA ASN A 8 -61.35 -22.11 37.87
C ASN A 8 -61.75 -23.38 38.66
N LYS A 9 -61.82 -24.52 37.97
CA LYS A 9 -62.47 -25.75 38.44
C LYS A 9 -61.69 -26.51 39.54
N ARG A 10 -60.45 -26.12 39.85
CA ARG A 10 -59.61 -26.78 40.87
C ARG A 10 -58.67 -25.77 41.57
N PRO A 11 -59.19 -24.99 42.53
CA PRO A 11 -58.38 -24.05 43.30
C PRO A 11 -57.23 -24.73 44.05
N GLU A 12 -57.43 -25.98 44.50
CA GLU A 12 -56.41 -26.81 45.16
C GLU A 12 -55.23 -27.13 44.25
N PHE A 13 -55.48 -27.42 42.98
CA PHE A 13 -54.42 -27.67 42.01
C PHE A 13 -53.67 -26.38 41.67
N THR A 14 -54.38 -25.24 41.60
CA THR A 14 -53.77 -23.94 41.35
C THR A 14 -52.89 -23.51 42.52
N ALA A 15 -53.34 -23.74 43.76
CA ALA A 15 -52.57 -23.50 44.97
C ALA A 15 -51.31 -24.38 45.03
N TRP A 16 -51.45 -25.68 44.72
CA TRP A 16 -50.33 -26.60 44.65
C TRP A 16 -49.28 -26.17 43.59
N LEU A 17 -49.71 -25.71 42.41
CA LEU A 17 -48.80 -25.19 41.41
C LEU A 17 -48.06 -23.92 41.86
N GLN A 18 -48.74 -23.03 42.59
CA GLN A 18 -48.09 -21.84 43.16
C GLN A 18 -47.05 -22.21 44.21
N GLU A 19 -47.36 -23.19 45.07
CA GLU A 19 -46.46 -23.68 46.10
C GLU A 19 -45.22 -24.37 45.50
N VAL A 20 -45.41 -25.21 44.48
CA VAL A 20 -44.31 -25.82 43.71
C VAL A 20 -43.44 -24.74 43.04
N LYS A 21 -44.04 -23.69 42.46
CA LYS A 21 -43.30 -22.58 41.84
C LYS A 21 -42.50 -21.78 42.87
N GLN A 22 -43.07 -21.54 44.05
CA GLN A 22 -42.42 -20.83 45.15
C GLN A 22 -41.21 -21.62 45.68
N ILE A 23 -41.37 -22.93 45.88
CA ILE A 23 -40.28 -23.83 46.28
C ILE A 23 -39.20 -23.89 45.21
N HIS A 24 -39.58 -23.96 43.92
CA HIS A 24 -38.62 -23.94 42.82
C HIS A 24 -37.76 -22.67 42.81
N LEU A 25 -38.35 -21.51 43.08
CA LEU A 25 -37.65 -20.23 43.18
C LEU A 25 -36.76 -20.12 44.43
N GLN A 26 -37.08 -20.83 45.52
CA GLN A 26 -36.29 -20.84 46.75
C GLN A 26 -35.18 -21.89 46.75
N VAL A 27 -35.40 -23.05 46.11
CA VAL A 27 -34.49 -24.21 46.13
C VAL A 27 -33.51 -24.17 44.96
N ILE A 28 -33.91 -23.67 43.79
CA ILE A 28 -32.99 -23.41 42.70
C ILE A 28 -32.49 -21.98 42.88
N PRO A 29 -31.25 -21.77 43.40
CA PRO A 29 -30.65 -20.45 43.27
C PRO A 29 -30.68 -20.13 41.78
N GLN A 30 -31.44 -19.09 41.43
CA GLN A 30 -31.34 -18.47 40.10
C GLN A 30 -29.85 -18.37 39.81
N ASN A 31 -29.43 -18.98 38.70
CA ASN A 31 -28.07 -19.46 38.44
C ASN A 31 -26.98 -18.37 38.42
N ASP A 32 -27.26 -17.18 38.94
CA ASP A 32 -26.45 -15.97 39.04
C ASP A 32 -25.07 -16.20 39.66
N LYS A 33 -24.95 -17.17 40.58
CA LYS A 33 -23.66 -17.49 41.21
C LYS A 33 -22.65 -18.05 40.20
N TYR A 34 -23.09 -18.78 39.19
CA TYR A 34 -22.21 -19.52 38.28
C TYR A 34 -22.37 -19.13 36.80
N TYR A 35 -23.54 -18.64 36.40
CA TYR A 35 -23.88 -18.31 35.00
C TYR A 35 -24.41 -16.87 34.83
N SER A 36 -23.96 -15.93 35.65
CA SER A 36 -24.23 -14.50 35.42
C SER A 36 -23.42 -13.98 34.23
N LEU A 37 -24.13 -13.52 33.19
CA LEU A 37 -23.56 -12.81 32.04
C LEU A 37 -22.76 -11.58 32.47
N ASP A 38 -23.23 -10.86 33.49
CA ASP A 38 -22.56 -9.68 34.02
C ASP A 38 -21.18 -10.02 34.60
N ASN A 39 -21.10 -11.13 35.35
CA ASN A 39 -19.82 -11.62 35.89
C ASN A 39 -18.86 -12.04 34.77
N TYR A 40 -19.37 -12.63 33.68
CA TYR A 40 -18.56 -12.98 32.52
C TYR A 40 -17.93 -11.74 31.87
N TYR A 41 -18.74 -10.71 31.58
CA TYR A 41 -18.25 -9.47 30.97
C TYR A 41 -17.31 -8.71 31.90
N ARG A 42 -17.59 -8.66 33.20
CA ARG A 42 -16.69 -8.07 34.21
C ARG A 42 -15.31 -8.74 34.21
N ASN A 43 -15.27 -10.07 34.22
CA ASN A 43 -14.03 -10.84 34.18
C ASN A 43 -13.29 -10.67 32.84
N LYS A 44 -14.01 -10.55 31.72
CA LYS A 44 -13.42 -10.29 30.40
C LYS A 44 -12.75 -8.92 30.36
N MET A 45 -13.44 -7.88 30.85
CA MET A 45 -12.89 -6.52 30.96
C MET A 45 -11.68 -6.48 31.89
N GLU A 46 -11.72 -7.15 33.04
CA GLU A 46 -10.57 -7.24 33.94
C GLU A 46 -9.36 -7.93 33.29
N LYS A 47 -9.58 -8.99 32.50
CA LYS A 47 -8.51 -9.66 31.76
C LYS A 47 -7.89 -8.75 30.70
N GLU A 48 -8.71 -7.98 29.98
CA GLU A 48 -8.24 -7.00 28.98
C GLU A 48 -7.42 -5.88 29.65
N ILE A 49 -7.89 -5.35 30.78
CA ILE A 49 -7.19 -4.32 31.56
C ILE A 49 -5.87 -4.86 32.14
N LYS A 50 -5.89 -6.06 32.74
CA LYS A 50 -4.68 -6.72 33.28
C LYS A 50 -3.69 -7.10 32.16
N ARG A 51 -4.18 -7.50 30.99
CA ARG A 51 -3.35 -7.80 29.81
C ARG A 51 -2.78 -6.52 29.16
N GLY A 52 -3.54 -5.43 29.21
CA GLY A 52 -3.26 -4.15 28.56
C GLY A 52 -2.25 -3.24 29.28
N PHE A 53 -1.66 -3.66 30.39
CA PHE A 53 -0.63 -2.84 31.06
C PHE A 53 0.52 -3.69 31.60
N LYS A 54 1.22 -4.39 30.70
CA LYS A 54 2.63 -4.70 30.98
C LYS A 54 3.37 -3.35 30.97
N LYS A 55 3.64 -2.80 32.15
CA LYS A 55 4.62 -1.71 32.32
C LYS A 55 6.00 -2.27 31.95
N VAL A 56 6.27 -2.39 30.66
CA VAL A 56 7.63 -2.52 30.15
C VAL A 56 8.25 -1.17 30.47
N ALA A 57 9.26 -1.16 31.35
CA ALA A 57 10.06 0.03 31.60
C ALA A 57 10.49 0.61 30.24
N PRO A 58 10.63 1.95 30.09
CA PRO A 58 11.07 2.54 28.84
C PRO A 58 12.50 2.10 28.55
N THR A 59 12.67 0.93 27.95
CA THR A 59 13.89 0.55 27.26
C THR A 59 13.91 1.42 26.02
N GLU A 60 14.95 2.23 25.85
CA GLU A 60 15.18 2.98 24.61
C GLU A 60 15.26 1.97 23.46
N ARG A 61 14.12 1.77 22.78
CA ARG A 61 14.04 0.89 21.64
C ARG A 61 14.69 1.63 20.49
N ILE A 62 15.96 1.37 20.25
CA ILE A 62 16.65 1.80 19.03
C ILE A 62 15.92 1.09 17.88
N VAL A 63 14.99 1.79 17.23
CA VAL A 63 14.36 1.31 16.00
C VAL A 63 15.38 1.53 14.90
N PHE A 64 16.12 0.47 14.57
CA PHE A 64 16.95 0.44 13.38
C PHE A 64 16.04 0.60 12.17
N ASN A 65 16.01 1.79 11.58
CA ASN A 65 15.30 2.09 10.34
C ASN A 65 16.16 1.65 9.15
N ASP A 66 16.40 0.34 9.08
CA ASP A 66 17.20 -0.37 8.07
C ASP A 66 16.64 -0.20 6.65
N GLU A 67 15.34 0.09 6.50
CA GLU A 67 14.71 0.34 5.22
C GLU A 67 15.13 1.67 4.57
N GLU A 68 15.34 2.73 5.36
CA GLU A 68 15.70 4.04 4.83
C GLU A 68 17.15 4.06 4.31
N GLN A 69 18.06 3.33 4.97
CA GLN A 69 19.44 3.18 4.50
C GLN A 69 19.49 2.45 3.15
N LYS A 70 18.71 1.37 3.00
CA LYS A 70 18.63 0.62 1.74
C LYS A 70 18.06 1.46 0.59
N ARG A 71 17.09 2.33 0.86
CA ARG A 71 16.56 3.29 -0.13
C ARG A 71 17.63 4.27 -0.60
N GLN A 72 18.41 4.82 0.32
CA GLN A 72 19.48 5.78 -0.01
C GLN A 72 20.63 5.13 -0.79
N GLU A 73 20.99 3.89 -0.46
CA GLU A 73 22.01 3.15 -1.21
C GLU A 73 21.59 2.88 -2.66
N MET A 74 20.33 2.48 -2.86
CA MET A 74 19.76 2.30 -4.20
C MET A 74 19.77 3.60 -5.02
N MET A 75 19.48 4.74 -4.38
CA MET A 75 19.54 6.05 -5.04
C MET A 75 20.97 6.43 -5.41
N ARG A 76 21.93 6.27 -4.49
CA ARG A 76 23.36 6.53 -4.77
C ARG A 76 23.90 5.64 -5.89
N MET A 77 23.50 4.37 -5.94
CA MET A 77 23.89 3.46 -7.02
C MET A 77 23.32 3.91 -8.36
N ARG A 78 22.06 4.34 -8.41
CA ARG A 78 21.45 4.89 -9.63
C ARG A 78 22.10 6.19 -10.08
N GLU A 79 22.47 7.07 -9.16
CA GLU A 79 23.18 8.32 -9.47
C GLU A 79 24.56 8.06 -10.05
N LYS A 80 25.34 7.15 -9.44
CA LYS A 80 26.65 6.74 -9.97
C LYS A 80 26.53 6.12 -11.37
N GLN A 81 25.57 5.23 -11.58
CA GLN A 81 25.32 4.65 -12.91
C GLN A 81 24.92 5.71 -13.93
N LYS A 82 24.09 6.69 -13.53
CA LYS A 82 23.70 7.80 -14.40
C LYS A 82 24.91 8.66 -14.77
N GLU A 83 25.75 8.97 -13.80
CA GLU A 83 26.98 9.75 -14.00
C GLU A 83 27.98 9.02 -14.90
N GLU A 84 28.21 7.72 -14.70
CA GLU A 84 29.05 6.87 -15.55
C GLU A 84 28.54 6.82 -16.99
N VAL A 85 27.23 6.62 -17.17
CA VAL A 85 26.60 6.63 -18.50
C VAL A 85 26.73 8.01 -19.16
N GLU A 86 26.62 9.10 -18.40
CA GLU A 86 26.75 10.45 -18.93
C GLU A 86 28.20 10.78 -19.30
N ALA A 87 29.18 10.36 -18.48
CA ALA A 87 30.60 10.46 -18.77
C ALA A 87 30.97 9.64 -20.01
N LEU A 88 30.43 8.42 -20.13
CA LEU A 88 30.60 7.57 -21.31
C LEU A 88 29.95 8.21 -22.54
N LYS A 89 28.78 8.83 -22.42
CA LYS A 89 28.18 9.61 -23.53
C LYS A 89 29.08 10.79 -23.93
N ARG A 90 29.67 11.51 -22.99
CA ARG A 90 30.62 12.60 -23.28
C ARG A 90 31.90 12.10 -23.94
N SER A 91 32.44 10.96 -23.52
CA SER A 91 33.61 10.37 -24.17
C SER A 91 33.26 9.85 -25.58
N MET A 92 32.10 9.21 -25.73
CA MET A 92 31.58 8.74 -27.01
C MET A 92 31.24 9.90 -27.95
N GLN A 93 30.88 11.08 -27.43
CA GLN A 93 30.66 12.30 -28.20
C GLN A 93 31.94 12.84 -28.85
N SER A 94 33.13 12.29 -28.56
CA SER A 94 34.37 12.71 -29.23
C SER A 94 34.61 11.98 -30.56
N GLY A 95 35.16 12.69 -31.53
CA GLY A 95 35.64 12.17 -32.82
C GLY A 95 34.54 11.64 -33.74
N LEU A 96 34.23 10.35 -33.65
CA LEU A 96 33.38 9.64 -34.62
C LEU A 96 31.89 9.97 -34.47
N ALA A 97 31.37 10.08 -33.24
CA ALA A 97 29.95 10.39 -33.04
C ALA A 97 29.60 11.82 -33.45
N GLN A 98 30.52 12.76 -33.23
CA GLN A 98 30.37 14.14 -33.66
C GLN A 98 30.42 14.24 -35.19
N ALA A 99 31.37 13.55 -35.84
CA ALA A 99 31.44 13.48 -37.30
C ALA A 99 30.19 12.85 -37.93
N MET A 100 29.63 11.80 -37.32
CA MET A 100 28.37 11.20 -37.78
C MET A 100 27.17 12.16 -37.63
N LYS A 101 27.13 12.92 -36.53
CA LYS A 101 26.08 13.93 -36.30
C LYS A 101 26.16 15.05 -37.34
N GLU A 102 27.36 15.54 -37.63
CA GLU A 102 27.60 16.57 -38.65
C GLU A 102 27.28 16.05 -40.05
N GLN A 103 27.66 14.81 -40.38
CA GLN A 103 27.33 14.18 -41.65
C GLN A 103 25.82 13.98 -41.82
N ALA A 104 25.10 13.65 -40.74
CA ALA A 104 23.64 13.55 -40.74
C ALA A 104 22.97 14.92 -40.95
N GLN A 105 23.46 15.97 -40.28
CA GLN A 105 22.96 17.33 -40.44
C GLN A 105 23.15 17.84 -41.89
N LEU A 106 24.32 17.59 -42.50
CA LEU A 106 24.56 17.95 -43.89
C LEU A 106 23.63 17.22 -44.87
N ARG A 107 23.29 15.95 -44.60
CA ARG A 107 22.30 15.21 -45.42
C ARG A 107 20.89 15.79 -45.28
N GLU A 108 20.50 16.18 -44.07
CA GLU A 108 19.22 16.83 -43.82
C GLU A 108 19.13 18.21 -44.48
N GLU A 109 20.19 19.01 -44.39
CA GLU A 109 20.28 20.31 -45.05
C GLU A 109 20.23 20.17 -46.57
N MET A 110 20.95 19.20 -47.15
CA MET A 110 20.85 18.88 -48.58
C MET A 110 19.42 18.54 -48.99
N ALA A 111 18.73 17.68 -48.23
CA ALA A 111 17.33 17.32 -48.50
C ALA A 111 16.39 18.54 -48.43
N TYR A 112 16.64 19.46 -47.51
CA TYR A 112 15.92 20.72 -47.41
C TYR A 112 16.16 21.63 -48.63
N GLN A 113 17.41 21.77 -49.08
CA GLN A 113 17.73 22.55 -50.28
C GLN A 113 17.08 21.96 -51.54
N TYR A 114 17.04 20.63 -51.68
CA TYR A 114 16.29 19.97 -52.75
C TYR A 114 14.80 20.25 -52.68
N LYS A 115 14.21 20.25 -51.48
CA LYS A 115 12.79 20.56 -51.27
C LYS A 115 12.44 22.00 -51.67
N ILE A 116 13.38 22.93 -51.52
CA ILE A 116 13.24 24.34 -51.92
C ILE A 116 13.59 24.58 -53.40
N GLY A 117 14.23 23.61 -54.06
CA GLY A 117 14.67 23.73 -55.46
C GLY A 117 16.01 24.45 -55.65
N ASN A 118 16.78 24.66 -54.58
CA ASN A 118 18.11 25.26 -54.65
C ASN A 118 19.18 24.20 -54.95
N MET A 119 19.33 23.88 -56.24
CA MET A 119 20.22 22.82 -56.73
C MET A 119 21.71 23.14 -56.57
N GLU A 120 22.09 24.43 -56.60
CA GLU A 120 23.47 24.88 -56.44
C GLU A 120 23.97 24.68 -55.00
N ALA A 121 23.14 25.03 -54.01
CA ALA A 121 23.43 24.80 -52.60
C ALA A 121 23.49 23.29 -52.27
N ALA A 122 22.58 22.49 -52.83
CA ALA A 122 22.58 21.04 -52.66
C ALA A 122 23.86 20.39 -53.23
N ALA A 123 24.32 20.83 -54.41
CA ALA A 123 25.55 20.34 -55.03
C ALA A 123 26.81 20.73 -54.23
N ALA A 124 26.83 21.93 -53.63
CA ALA A 124 27.92 22.35 -52.75
C ALA A 124 28.02 21.47 -51.48
N ILE A 125 26.87 21.10 -50.90
CA ILE A 125 26.82 20.19 -49.74
C ILE A 125 27.24 18.77 -50.15
N GLN A 126 26.87 18.30 -51.34
CA GLN A 126 27.25 16.98 -51.86
C GLN A 126 28.78 16.85 -52.03
N ARG A 127 29.46 17.90 -52.49
CA ARG A 127 30.93 17.93 -52.58
C ARG A 127 31.61 17.84 -51.21
N ARG A 128 31.03 18.47 -50.19
CA ARG A 128 31.53 18.37 -48.80
C ARG A 128 31.30 16.98 -48.18
N LEU A 129 30.25 16.29 -48.62
CA LEU A 129 29.88 14.97 -48.12
C LEU A 129 30.75 13.83 -48.70
N ASN A 130 31.33 14.03 -49.89
CA ASN A 130 32.11 13.04 -50.63
C ASN A 130 33.57 13.50 -50.78
N PRO A 131 34.50 13.07 -49.91
CA PRO A 131 35.91 13.48 -50.00
C PRO A 131 36.63 12.99 -51.27
N ASP A 132 36.13 11.97 -51.96
CA ASP A 132 36.69 11.40 -53.20
C ASP A 132 36.07 11.94 -54.50
N ALA A 133 35.06 12.82 -54.44
CA ALA A 133 34.40 13.36 -55.65
C ALA A 133 35.21 14.47 -56.35
N ALA A 134 36.45 14.73 -55.90
CA ALA A 134 37.33 15.78 -56.40
C ALA A 134 38.64 15.23 -57.03
N VAL A 135 38.64 13.98 -57.52
CA VAL A 135 39.68 13.43 -58.41
C VAL A 135 39.18 13.40 -59.85
#